data_AF-A0A7X3LT82-F1
#
_entry.id   AF-A0A7X3LT82-F1
#
_cell.length_a   1.000
_cell.length_b   1.000
_cell.length_c   1.000
_cell.angle_alpha   90.00
_cell.angle_beta   90.00
_cell.angle_gamma   90.00
#
_symmetry.space_group_name_H-M   'P 1'
#
loop_
_entity.id
_entity.type
_entity.pdbx_description
1 polymer ?
#
loop_
_entity_poly.entity_id
_entity_poly.type
_entity_poly.pdbx_seq_one_letter_code
_entity_poly.pdbx_strand_id
1 'polypeptide(L)'
;MKILSAFAFGLIFGLGIAVSGMIDPAKVLNFFDFAGMWDPSLAFVMGGALVVTAIGYRFVLKAPHPALASSFSIPTRRDIDLRLVGGAATFGIGWGLSGFCPGGVVPALGLGRAEPWAFVAAVVAGMLVANFVESWRMRSAHPA
;
A
#
# COMPACT_ATOMS: atom_id res chain seq x y z
N MET A 1 3.27 21.99 -11.62
CA MET A 1 4.44 21.15 -11.21
C MET A 1 4.04 19.87 -10.47
N LYS A 2 3.05 19.87 -9.57
CA LYS A 2 2.66 18.70 -8.76
C LYS A 2 2.39 17.41 -9.56
N ILE A 3 1.70 17.50 -10.70
CA ILE A 3 1.39 16.33 -11.54
C ILE A 3 2.67 15.74 -12.16
N LEU A 4 3.56 16.59 -12.68
CA LEU A 4 4.82 16.14 -13.28
C LEU A 4 5.72 15.47 -12.24
N SER A 5 5.83 16.05 -11.04
CA SER A 5 6.57 15.43 -9.94
C SER A 5 5.93 14.12 -9.48
N ALA A 6 4.60 14.06 -9.37
CA ALA A 6 3.90 12.83 -9.00
C ALA A 6 4.12 11.72 -10.03
N PHE A 7 4.08 12.06 -11.33
CA PHE A 7 4.40 11.13 -12.41
C PHE A 7 5.84 10.65 -12.33
N ALA A 8 6.81 11.55 -12.14
CA ALA A 8 8.22 11.19 -12.02
C ALA A 8 8.48 10.24 -10.84
N PHE A 9 7.95 10.53 -9.65
CA PHE A 9 8.07 9.65 -8.49
C PHE A 9 7.32 8.34 -8.67
N GLY A 10 6.14 8.36 -9.31
CA GLY A 10 5.39 7.16 -9.64
C GLY A 10 6.15 6.25 -10.62
N LEU A 11 6.83 6.85 -11.61
CA LEU A 11 7.67 6.12 -12.56
C LEU A 11 8.88 5.48 -11.86
N ILE A 12 9.57 6.24 -11.00
CA ILE A 12 10.69 5.71 -10.20
C ILE A 12 10.23 4.55 -9.31
N PHE A 13 9.09 4.72 -8.62
CA PHE A 13 8.51 3.67 -7.79
C PHE A 13 8.15 2.43 -8.60
N GLY A 14 7.42 2.58 -9.70
CA GLY A 14 7.02 1.46 -10.55
C GLY A 14 8.20 0.72 -11.17
N LEU A 15 9.23 1.45 -11.62
CA LEU A 15 10.49 0.86 -12.09
C LEU A 15 11.20 0.09 -10.98
N GLY A 16 11.24 0.63 -9.75
CA GLY A 16 11.80 -0.07 -8.60
C GLY A 16 11.09 -1.39 -8.29
N ILE A 17 9.75 -1.41 -8.33
CA ILE A 17 8.97 -2.65 -8.16
C ILE A 17 9.24 -3.63 -9.31
N ALA A 18 9.32 -3.15 -10.56
CA ALA A 18 9.62 -3.99 -11.71
C ALA A 18 11.01 -4.63 -11.63
N VAL A 19 12.04 -3.84 -11.34
CA VAL A 19 13.44 -4.28 -11.26
C VAL A 19 13.67 -5.22 -10.07
N SER A 20 12.98 -4.99 -8.94
CA SER A 20 13.05 -5.87 -7.77
C SER A 20 12.31 -7.21 -7.95
N GLY A 21 11.53 -7.37 -9.04
CA GLY A 21 10.73 -8.57 -9.28
C GLY A 21 9.47 -8.66 -8.41
N MET A 22 9.16 -7.64 -7.61
CA MET A 22 7.97 -7.59 -6.73
C MET A 22 6.63 -7.47 -7.47
N ILE A 23 6.66 -7.36 -8.80
CA ILE A 23 5.48 -7.45 -9.65
C ILE A 23 4.91 -8.88 -9.65
N ASP A 24 5.74 -9.89 -9.41
CA ASP A 24 5.30 -11.29 -9.42
C ASP A 24 4.65 -11.67 -8.06
N PRO A 25 3.36 -12.04 -8.03
CA PRO A 25 2.71 -12.50 -6.79
C PRO A 25 3.36 -13.75 -6.19
N ALA A 26 4.04 -14.57 -7.00
CA ALA A 26 4.75 -15.75 -6.51
C ALA A 26 5.83 -15.39 -5.48
N LYS A 27 6.46 -14.21 -5.59
CA LYS A 27 7.43 -13.73 -4.60
C LYS A 27 6.83 -13.57 -3.21
N VAL A 28 5.59 -13.08 -3.14
CA VAL A 28 4.88 -12.90 -1.86
C VAL A 28 4.45 -14.26 -1.32
N LEU A 29 3.90 -15.13 -2.17
CA LEU A 29 3.45 -16.46 -1.76
C LEU A 29 4.61 -17.33 -1.27
N ASN A 30 5.72 -17.36 -2.00
CA ASN A 30 6.93 -18.10 -1.64
C ASN A 30 7.59 -17.58 -0.36
N PHE A 31 7.40 -16.30 -0.02
CA PHE A 31 7.89 -15.78 1.26
C PHE A 31 7.17 -16.39 2.47
N PHE A 32 5.89 -16.75 2.34
CA PHE A 32 5.11 -17.42 3.39
C PHE A 32 5.16 -18.95 3.30
N ASP A 33 5.67 -19.51 2.21
CA ASP A 33 5.82 -20.95 2.04
C ASP A 33 7.08 -21.49 2.74
N PHE A 34 7.08 -21.47 4.07
CA PHE A 34 8.21 -21.94 4.90
C PHE A 34 8.48 -23.46 4.76
N ALA A 35 7.50 -24.23 4.29
CA ALA A 35 7.59 -25.69 4.16
C ALA A 35 7.96 -26.17 2.74
N GLY A 36 8.00 -25.26 1.76
CA GLY A 36 8.25 -25.56 0.36
C GLY A 36 9.36 -24.70 -0.24
N MET A 37 9.01 -23.91 -1.26
CA MET A 37 9.98 -23.08 -2.01
C MET A 37 10.17 -21.72 -1.36
N TRP A 38 10.66 -21.71 -0.12
CA TRP A 38 10.81 -20.48 0.63
C TRP A 38 11.78 -19.48 -0.04
N ASP A 39 11.31 -18.26 -0.30
CA ASP A 39 12.09 -17.18 -0.93
C ASP A 39 12.23 -15.96 0.00
N PRO A 40 13.42 -15.68 0.57
CA PRO A 40 13.64 -14.57 1.48
C PRO A 40 13.78 -13.21 0.79
N SER A 41 13.76 -13.14 -0.55
CA SER A 41 14.00 -11.89 -1.29
C SER A 41 13.03 -10.76 -0.92
N LEU A 42 11.78 -11.09 -0.56
CA LEU A 42 10.80 -10.10 -0.10
C LEU A 42 11.28 -9.36 1.16
N ALA A 43 11.89 -10.06 2.11
CA ALA A 43 12.41 -9.44 3.33
C ALA A 43 13.57 -8.48 3.06
N PHE A 44 14.45 -8.81 2.10
CA PHE A 44 15.55 -7.92 1.72
C PHE A 44 15.06 -6.65 1.05
N VAL A 45 14.10 -6.76 0.11
CA VAL A 45 13.54 -5.60 -0.58
C VAL A 45 12.74 -4.73 0.39
N MET A 46 11.86 -5.34 1.18
CA MET A 46 11.05 -4.61 2.18
C MET A 46 11.93 -3.98 3.26
N GLY A 47 12.91 -4.72 3.79
CA GLY A 47 13.85 -4.22 4.78
C GLY A 47 14.69 -3.05 4.26
N GLY A 48 15.23 -3.17 3.05
CA GLY A 48 15.95 -2.08 2.39
C GLY A 48 15.09 -0.83 2.18
N ALA A 49 13.87 -1.01 1.67
CA ALA A 49 12.91 0.09 1.51
C ALA A 49 12.58 0.77 2.83
N LEU A 50 12.34 0.00 3.90
CA LEU A 50 12.06 0.53 5.24
C LEU A 50 13.25 1.31 5.82
N VAL A 51 14.47 0.79 5.70
CA VAL A 51 15.68 1.47 6.20
C VAL A 51 15.90 2.79 5.46
N VAL A 52 15.84 2.77 4.13
CA VAL A 52 15.97 3.98 3.31
C VAL A 52 14.88 5.00 3.66
N THR A 53 13.63 4.55 3.81
CA THR A 53 12.51 5.42 4.18
C THR A 53 12.68 6.00 5.58
N ALA A 54 13.09 5.19 6.56
CA ALA A 54 13.31 5.64 7.94
C ALA A 54 14.40 6.72 8.03
N ILE A 55 15.51 6.51 7.32
CA ILE A 55 16.59 7.50 7.20
C ILE A 55 16.06 8.76 6.51
N GLY A 56 15.38 8.61 5.38
CA GLY A 56 14.80 9.72 4.63
C GLY A 56 13.83 10.57 5.46
N TYR A 57 12.92 9.94 6.21
CA TYR A 57 11.97 10.63 7.09
C TYR A 57 12.69 11.41 8.20
N ARG A 58 13.79 10.89 8.75
CA ARG A 58 14.58 11.63 9.76
C ARG A 58 15.15 12.94 9.22
N PHE A 59 15.40 13.06 7.92
CA PHE A 59 15.86 14.30 7.30
C PHE A 59 14.70 15.17 6.81
N VAL A 60 13.73 14.57 6.12
CA VAL A 60 12.60 15.30 5.51
C VAL A 60 11.70 15.90 6.57
N LEU A 61 11.41 15.19 7.66
CA LEU A 61 10.52 15.68 8.72
C LEU A 61 11.18 16.72 9.64
N LYS A 62 12.49 17.00 9.46
CA LYS A 62 13.16 18.13 10.12
C LYS A 62 12.95 19.45 9.36
N ALA A 63 12.59 19.39 8.08
CA ALA A 63 12.32 20.58 7.30
C ALA A 63 11.03 21.25 7.79
N PRO A 64 10.91 22.59 7.73
CA PRO A 64 9.72 23.30 8.17
C PRO A 64 8.48 22.99 7.31
N HIS A 65 8.66 22.72 6.02
CA HIS A 65 7.59 22.35 5.10
C HIS A 65 8.12 21.44 3.98
N PRO A 66 7.26 20.63 3.33
CA PRO A 66 7.65 19.86 2.16
C PRO A 66 8.04 20.77 0.98
N ALA A 67 8.89 20.28 0.09
CA ALA A 67 9.38 21.05 -1.06
C ALA A 67 8.31 21.29 -2.15
N LEU A 68 7.32 20.39 -2.26
CA LEU A 68 6.32 20.38 -3.34
C LEU A 68 4.87 20.52 -2.83
N ALA A 69 4.69 20.80 -1.53
CA ALA A 69 3.38 20.97 -0.90
C ALA A 69 3.45 22.08 0.17
N SER A 70 2.28 22.52 0.65
CA SER A 70 2.17 23.59 1.64
C SER A 70 2.44 23.12 3.08
N SER A 71 2.20 21.84 3.37
CA SER A 71 2.34 21.25 4.70
C SER A 71 2.49 19.74 4.61
N PHE A 72 3.06 19.11 5.64
CA PHE A 72 3.08 17.66 5.75
C PHE A 72 1.69 17.12 6.14
N SER A 73 1.25 16.05 5.48
CA SER A 73 0.02 15.33 5.82
C SER A 73 0.34 14.09 6.65
N ILE A 74 0.59 14.28 7.94
CA ILE A 74 0.95 13.19 8.86
C ILE A 74 -0.31 12.76 9.65
N PRO A 75 -0.63 11.46 9.71
CA PRO A 75 -1.70 10.98 10.58
C PRO A 75 -1.47 11.37 12.04
N THR A 76 -2.43 12.05 12.66
CA THR A 76 -2.36 12.49 14.07
C THR A 76 -2.95 11.48 15.03
N ARG A 77 -3.76 10.53 14.53
CA ARG A 77 -4.32 9.43 15.33
C ARG A 77 -3.23 8.48 15.79
N ARG A 78 -3.29 8.13 17.08
CA ARG A 78 -2.37 7.18 17.75
C ARG A 78 -3.13 6.07 18.48
N ASP A 79 -4.44 6.14 18.47
CA ASP A 79 -5.34 5.14 19.01
C ASP A 79 -5.29 3.89 18.13
N ILE A 80 -5.08 2.74 18.79
CA ILE A 80 -5.25 1.42 18.18
C ILE A 80 -6.62 0.94 18.61
N ASP A 81 -7.61 1.09 17.72
CA ASP A 81 -8.98 0.63 17.95
C ASP A 81 -9.22 -0.75 17.33
N LEU A 82 -10.30 -1.43 17.78
CA LEU A 82 -10.68 -2.74 17.25
C LEU A 82 -10.98 -2.70 15.75
N ARG A 83 -11.40 -1.55 15.23
CA ARG A 83 -11.69 -1.35 13.83
C ARG A 83 -10.41 -1.35 12.98
N LEU A 84 -9.36 -0.69 13.44
CA LEU A 84 -8.04 -0.69 12.83
C LEU A 84 -7.43 -2.09 12.86
N VAL A 85 -7.47 -2.77 14.01
CA VAL A 85 -6.93 -4.12 14.15
C VAL A 85 -7.69 -5.10 13.26
N GLY A 86 -9.03 -5.09 13.30
CA GLY A 86 -9.86 -5.96 12.45
C GLY A 86 -9.70 -5.67 10.96
N GLY A 87 -9.61 -4.39 10.58
CA GLY A 87 -9.34 -3.98 9.21
C GLY A 87 -7.97 -4.42 8.72
N ALA A 88 -6.92 -4.19 9.52
CA ALA A 88 -5.55 -4.60 9.22
C ALA A 88 -5.42 -6.12 9.10
N ALA A 89 -6.05 -6.89 10.00
CA ALA A 89 -6.05 -8.35 9.93
C ALA A 89 -6.75 -8.85 8.66
N THR A 90 -7.94 -8.34 8.35
CA THR A 90 -8.70 -8.75 7.15
C THR A 90 -7.94 -8.40 5.87
N PHE A 91 -7.36 -7.19 5.83
CA PHE A 91 -6.54 -6.73 4.71
C PHE A 91 -5.27 -7.58 4.55
N GLY A 92 -4.58 -7.88 5.65
CA GLY A 92 -3.37 -8.71 5.66
C GLY A 92 -3.64 -10.14 5.19
N ILE A 93 -4.75 -10.75 5.62
CA ILE A 93 -5.20 -12.07 5.15
C ILE A 93 -5.45 -12.03 3.64
N GLY A 94 -6.19 -11.03 3.15
CA GLY A 94 -6.48 -10.89 1.72
C GLY A 94 -5.21 -10.71 0.87
N TRP A 95 -4.27 -9.89 1.35
CA TRP A 95 -2.96 -9.70 0.73
C TRP A 95 -2.13 -10.98 0.69
N GLY A 96 -2.07 -11.72 1.80
CA GLY A 96 -1.30 -12.97 1.89
C GLY A 96 -1.87 -14.07 1.00
N LEU A 97 -3.21 -14.15 0.88
CA LEU A 97 -3.89 -15.11 0.01
C LEU A 97 -3.74 -14.75 -1.48
N SER A 98 -3.79 -13.47 -1.84
CA SER A 98 -3.71 -13.04 -3.24
C SER A 98 -2.28 -12.96 -3.78
N GLY A 99 -1.29 -12.80 -2.90
CA GLY A 99 0.09 -12.49 -3.27
C GLY A 99 0.28 -11.08 -3.85
N PHE A 100 -0.78 -10.27 -3.95
CA PHE A 100 -0.71 -8.94 -4.54
C PHE A 100 -0.61 -7.85 -3.47
N CYS A 101 0.49 -7.10 -3.49
CA CYS A 101 0.64 -5.85 -2.75
C CYS A 101 -0.05 -4.69 -3.48
N PRO A 102 -0.80 -3.79 -2.82
CA PRO A 102 -1.38 -2.61 -3.49
C PRO A 102 -0.35 -1.70 -4.15
N GLY A 103 0.87 -1.65 -3.61
CA GLY A 103 1.97 -0.92 -4.25
C GLY A 103 2.46 -1.62 -5.52
N GLY A 104 2.60 -2.96 -5.46
CA GLY A 104 3.09 -3.77 -6.58
C GLY A 104 2.05 -4.02 -7.67
N VAL A 105 0.77 -3.97 -7.33
CA VAL A 105 -0.30 -4.22 -8.29
C VAL A 105 -0.40 -3.12 -9.33
N VAL A 106 -0.07 -1.87 -8.98
CA VAL A 106 -0.15 -0.74 -9.91
C VAL A 106 0.76 -0.94 -11.13
N PRO A 107 2.06 -1.27 -10.97
CA PRO A 107 2.88 -1.73 -12.09
C PRO A 107 2.37 -3.03 -12.75
N ALA A 108 1.84 -3.97 -11.97
CA ALA A 108 1.36 -5.26 -12.50
C ALA A 108 0.15 -5.14 -13.44
N LEU A 109 -0.67 -4.09 -13.33
CA LEU A 109 -1.76 -3.81 -14.27
C LEU A 109 -1.25 -3.64 -15.71
N GLY A 110 -0.02 -3.12 -15.85
CA GLY A 110 0.65 -2.95 -17.14
C GLY A 110 1.06 -4.27 -17.81
N LEU A 111 0.98 -5.41 -17.11
CA LEU A 111 1.30 -6.72 -17.67
C LEU A 111 0.17 -7.32 -18.52
N GLY A 112 -1.01 -6.71 -18.56
CA GLY A 112 -2.15 -7.19 -19.36
C GLY A 112 -2.79 -8.49 -18.83
N ARG A 113 -2.48 -8.90 -17.61
CA ARG A 113 -3.04 -10.08 -16.93
C ARG A 113 -4.35 -9.76 -16.24
N ALA A 114 -5.30 -10.68 -16.18
CA ALA A 114 -6.62 -10.45 -15.58
C ALA A 114 -6.57 -10.39 -14.05
N GLU A 115 -5.62 -11.09 -13.42
CA GLU A 115 -5.55 -11.26 -11.97
C GLU A 115 -5.26 -9.93 -11.22
N PRO A 116 -4.28 -9.08 -11.64
CA PRO A 116 -4.10 -7.74 -11.08
C PRO A 116 -5.34 -6.86 -11.18
N TRP A 117 -6.06 -6.91 -12.32
CA TRP A 117 -7.29 -6.14 -12.51
C TRP A 117 -8.40 -6.60 -11.56
N ALA A 118 -8.57 -7.91 -11.38
CA ALA A 118 -9.54 -8.47 -10.44
C ALA A 118 -9.22 -8.05 -8.98
N PHE A 119 -7.94 -8.09 -8.58
CA PHE A 119 -7.51 -7.62 -7.26
C PHE A 119 -7.84 -6.15 -7.05
N VAL A 120 -7.50 -5.29 -8.01
CA VAL A 120 -7.78 -3.84 -7.92
C VAL A 120 -9.28 -3.59 -7.85
N ALA A 121 -10.08 -4.28 -8.68
CA ALA A 121 -11.53 -4.15 -8.64
C ALA A 121 -12.10 -4.55 -7.27
N ALA A 122 -11.61 -5.63 -6.67
CA ALA A 122 -12.02 -6.07 -5.34
C ALA A 122 -11.63 -5.07 -4.24
N VAL A 123 -10.41 -4.53 -4.28
CA VAL A 123 -9.95 -3.50 -3.33
C VAL A 123 -10.79 -2.23 -3.44
N VAL A 124 -11.04 -1.75 -4.67
CA VAL A 124 -11.87 -0.56 -4.92
C VAL A 124 -13.30 -0.79 -4.45
N ALA A 125 -13.89 -1.94 -4.77
CA ALA A 125 -15.24 -2.28 -4.31
C ALA A 125 -15.31 -2.30 -2.78
N GLY A 126 -14.34 -2.90 -2.11
CA GLY A 126 -14.25 -2.91 -0.64
C GLY A 126 -14.14 -1.51 -0.04
N MET A 127 -13.32 -0.64 -0.63
CA MET A 127 -13.20 0.77 -0.21
C MET A 127 -14.51 1.54 -0.40
N LEU A 128 -15.20 1.35 -1.53
CA LEU A 128 -16.49 1.99 -1.80
C LEU A 128 -17.57 1.55 -0.81
N VAL A 129 -17.65 0.25 -0.52
CA VAL A 129 -18.58 -0.29 0.48
C VAL A 129 -18.26 0.24 1.87
N ALA A 130 -16.98 0.23 2.27
CA ALA A 130 -16.57 0.75 3.57
C ALA A 130 -16.90 2.25 3.73
N ASN A 131 -16.63 3.05 2.69
CA ASN A 131 -16.96 4.47 2.67
C ASN A 131 -18.48 4.71 2.70
N PHE A 132 -19.26 3.91 1.97
CA PHE A 132 -20.71 3.99 1.97
C PHE A 132 -21.28 3.71 3.36
N VAL A 133 -20.88 2.59 3.98
CA VAL A 133 -21.30 2.20 5.33
C VAL A 133 -20.91 3.28 6.36
N GLU A 134 -19.71 3.83 6.26
CA GLU A 134 -19.27 4.90 7.17
C GLU A 134 -20.10 6.16 7.01
N SER A 135 -20.34 6.58 5.76
CA SER A 135 -21.18 7.73 5.47
C SER A 135 -22.62 7.54 5.96
N TRP A 136 -23.11 6.31 5.98
CA TRP A 136 -24.44 5.96 6.46
C TRP A 136 -24.49 6.03 7.99
N ARG A 137 -23.49 5.46 8.68
CA ARG A 137 -23.36 5.52 10.14
C ARG A 137 -23.27 6.96 10.65
N MET A 138 -22.49 7.81 9.99
CA MET A 138 -22.36 9.23 10.33
C MET A 138 -23.69 9.98 10.20
N ARG A 139 -24.47 9.69 9.15
CA ARG A 139 -25.80 10.29 8.95
C ARG A 139 -26.81 9.85 10.01
N SER A 140 -26.80 8.58 10.40
CA SER A 140 -27.71 8.06 11.42
C SER A 140 -27.38 8.52 12.85
N ALA A 141 -26.14 8.96 13.10
CA ALA A 141 -25.70 9.46 14.41
C ALA A 141 -26.04 10.94 14.67
N HIS A 142 -26.47 11.69 13.66
CA HIS A 142 -27.02 13.06 13.79
C HIS A 142 -28.42 13.10 13.13
N PRO A 143 -29.47 12.59 13.79
CA PRO A 143 -30.83 12.90 13.38
C PRO A 143 -31.05 14.41 13.58
N ALA A 144 -31.49 15.08 12.51
CA ALA A 144 -31.88 16.49 12.53
C ALA A 144 -33.03 16.75 13.50
#